data_AF-A0A843I495-F1
#
_entry.id   AF-A0A843I495-F1
#
_cell.length_a   1.000
_cell.length_b   1.000
_cell.length_c   1.000
_cell.angle_alpha   90.00
_cell.angle_beta   90.00
_cell.angle_gamma   90.00
#
_symmetry.space_group_name_H-M   'P 1'
#
loop_
_entity.id
_entity.type
_entity.pdbx_description
1 polymer ?
#
loop_
_entity_poly.entity_id
_entity_poly.type
_entity_poly.pdbx_seq_one_letter_code
_entity_poly.pdbx_strand_id
1 'polypeptide(L)'
;MRLEVALALAIGGDLRHLAEVARQLDYLGLEVELGGPVVWGDVEILGKGANSVVVLCRRVQGGGRLACKIRRGDAQRSDLLMEAFFLSLANGVSVGPKLFAYSKDVIAMEYIEGVPLAAWWRSADPKSKSLVLSQLLDQAFALDELGLVHGELSRPGEHVVVVGDKPVILDFESARFGAARNVPQIANMLRALGLSPPLDLLRAYKSAPSRQLLENIKRSLLSQLER
;
A
#
# COMPACT_ATOMS: atom_id res chain seq x y z
N MET A 1 -18.59 13.32 18.66
CA MET A 1 -18.47 12.48 17.44
C MET A 1 -19.79 12.54 16.67
N ARG A 2 -19.75 12.76 15.34
CA ARG A 2 -20.96 12.72 14.47
C ARG A 2 -21.43 11.27 14.27
N LEU A 3 -22.72 11.06 14.04
CA LEU A 3 -23.31 9.71 13.86
C LEU A 3 -22.64 8.94 12.70
N GLU A 4 -22.45 9.60 11.57
CA GLU A 4 -21.80 9.00 10.39
C GLU A 4 -20.36 8.54 10.70
N VAL A 5 -19.60 9.35 11.47
CA VAL A 5 -18.25 8.94 11.90
C VAL A 5 -18.33 7.71 12.79
N ALA A 6 -19.30 7.67 13.72
CA ALA A 6 -19.51 6.50 14.57
C ALA A 6 -19.84 5.24 13.75
N LEU A 7 -20.64 5.38 12.68
CA LEU A 7 -20.95 4.27 11.76
C LEU A 7 -19.69 3.75 11.06
N ALA A 8 -18.84 4.63 10.56
CA ALA A 8 -17.58 4.23 9.91
C ALA A 8 -16.60 3.53 10.89
N LEU A 9 -16.53 4.01 12.12
CA LEU A 9 -15.68 3.43 13.17
C LEU A 9 -16.22 2.10 13.73
N ALA A 10 -17.52 1.84 13.59
CA ALA A 10 -18.17 0.63 14.09
C ALA A 10 -18.28 -0.49 13.05
N ILE A 11 -17.70 -0.34 11.85
CA ILE A 11 -17.85 -1.33 10.77
C ILE A 11 -17.40 -2.71 11.23
N GLY A 12 -18.32 -3.67 11.19
CA GLY A 12 -18.11 -5.05 11.62
C GLY A 12 -18.08 -5.25 13.14
N GLY A 13 -18.32 -4.22 13.95
CA GLY A 13 -18.24 -4.29 15.41
C GLY A 13 -19.48 -3.81 16.15
N ASP A 14 -19.40 -3.85 17.47
CA ASP A 14 -20.41 -3.34 18.39
C ASP A 14 -20.00 -1.97 18.98
N LEU A 15 -20.80 -1.47 19.92
CA LEU A 15 -20.49 -0.22 20.63
C LEU A 15 -19.19 -0.26 21.45
N ARG A 16 -18.75 -1.45 21.89
CA ARG A 16 -17.49 -1.61 22.61
C ARG A 16 -16.31 -1.44 21.67
N HIS A 17 -16.39 -2.04 20.49
CA HIS A 17 -15.39 -1.84 19.44
C HIS A 17 -15.28 -0.37 19.05
N LEU A 18 -16.41 0.30 18.81
CA LEU A 18 -16.46 1.74 18.54
C LEU A 18 -15.78 2.56 19.65
N ALA A 19 -16.13 2.30 20.90
CA ALA A 19 -15.55 3.02 22.04
C ALA A 19 -14.03 2.84 22.13
N GLU A 20 -13.54 1.63 21.86
CA GLU A 20 -12.11 1.32 21.89
C GLU A 20 -11.35 2.00 20.74
N VAL A 21 -11.90 1.98 19.52
CA VAL A 21 -11.32 2.70 18.37
C VAL A 21 -11.32 4.22 18.63
N ALA A 22 -12.40 4.77 19.16
CA ALA A 22 -12.48 6.20 19.49
C ALA A 22 -11.45 6.62 20.54
N ARG A 23 -11.27 5.80 21.59
CA ARG A 23 -10.23 6.02 22.62
C ARG A 23 -8.83 5.98 22.03
N GLN A 24 -8.58 5.07 21.08
CA GLN A 24 -7.29 4.99 20.40
C GLN A 24 -7.04 6.18 19.48
N LEU A 25 -8.05 6.64 18.73
CA LEU A 25 -7.94 7.86 17.91
C LEU A 25 -7.62 9.09 18.77
N ASP A 26 -8.28 9.26 19.92
CA ASP A 26 -8.02 10.33 20.88
C ASP A 26 -6.59 10.25 21.43
N TYR A 27 -6.16 9.06 21.86
CA TYR A 27 -4.79 8.80 22.31
C TYR A 27 -3.73 9.15 21.24
N LEU A 28 -4.01 8.88 19.97
CA LEU A 28 -3.13 9.23 18.84
C LEU A 28 -3.26 10.70 18.40
N GLY A 29 -4.22 11.45 18.96
CA GLY A 29 -4.49 12.84 18.59
C GLY A 29 -5.03 12.99 17.17
N LEU A 30 -5.90 12.06 16.74
CA LEU A 30 -6.45 11.97 15.40
C LEU A 30 -7.96 12.25 15.39
N GLU A 31 -8.40 13.01 14.38
CA GLU A 31 -9.81 13.24 14.09
C GLU A 31 -10.13 12.67 12.70
N VAL A 32 -11.22 11.90 12.60
CA VAL A 32 -11.67 11.30 11.34
C VAL A 32 -12.49 12.30 10.54
N GLU A 33 -12.21 12.37 9.24
CA GLU A 33 -12.98 13.10 8.25
C GLU A 33 -13.60 12.07 7.29
N LEU A 34 -14.91 12.12 7.07
CA LEU A 34 -15.55 11.24 6.08
C LEU A 34 -15.35 11.80 4.67
N GLY A 35 -15.35 10.90 3.70
CA GLY A 35 -15.12 11.19 2.30
C GLY A 35 -14.29 10.09 1.63
N GLY A 36 -14.31 10.11 0.31
CA GLY A 36 -13.60 9.14 -0.52
C GLY A 36 -14.52 8.46 -1.52
N PRO A 37 -13.96 7.62 -2.39
CA PRO A 37 -14.71 7.04 -3.51
C PRO A 37 -15.60 5.86 -3.13
N VAL A 38 -15.51 5.33 -1.90
CA VAL A 38 -16.24 4.13 -1.47
C VAL A 38 -17.40 4.53 -0.56
N VAL A 39 -18.61 4.19 -0.98
CA VAL A 39 -19.83 4.34 -0.17
C VAL A 39 -20.14 3.02 0.55
N TRP A 40 -20.32 3.08 1.87
CA TRP A 40 -20.78 1.93 2.66
C TRP A 40 -21.95 2.36 3.55
N GLY A 41 -23.17 1.89 3.24
CA GLY A 41 -24.36 2.44 3.87
C GLY A 41 -24.47 3.94 3.58
N ASP A 42 -24.54 4.75 4.64
CA ASP A 42 -24.63 6.22 4.56
C ASP A 42 -23.28 6.93 4.75
N VAL A 43 -22.15 6.19 4.75
CA VAL A 43 -20.81 6.79 4.96
C VAL A 43 -19.93 6.68 3.72
N GLU A 44 -19.20 7.76 3.45
CA GLU A 44 -18.14 7.81 2.44
C GLU A 44 -16.78 7.59 3.10
N ILE A 45 -16.00 6.66 2.54
CA ILE A 45 -14.71 6.22 3.06
C ILE A 45 -13.69 6.06 1.90
N LEU A 46 -12.40 5.99 2.22
CA LEU A 46 -11.34 5.81 1.23
C LEU A 46 -11.30 4.38 0.67
N GLY A 47 -11.56 3.39 1.52
CA GLY A 47 -11.48 2.00 1.12
C GLY A 47 -12.02 1.06 2.19
N LYS A 48 -12.46 -0.12 1.75
CA LYS A 48 -12.90 -1.20 2.64
C LYS A 48 -12.23 -2.50 2.23
N GLY A 49 -11.46 -3.06 3.15
CA GLY A 49 -10.83 -4.37 3.01
C GLY A 49 -11.54 -5.44 3.82
N ALA A 50 -10.96 -6.65 3.83
CA ALA A 50 -11.48 -7.78 4.60
C ALA A 50 -11.36 -7.54 6.12
N ASN A 51 -10.24 -6.99 6.59
CA ASN A 51 -9.96 -6.81 8.03
C ASN A 51 -10.01 -5.35 8.49
N SER A 52 -10.15 -4.40 7.57
CA SER A 52 -10.01 -2.98 7.89
C SER A 52 -10.85 -2.09 7.00
N VAL A 53 -11.04 -0.86 7.46
CA VAL A 53 -11.63 0.26 6.73
C VAL A 53 -10.60 1.38 6.72
N VAL A 54 -10.47 2.08 5.59
CA VAL A 54 -9.59 3.23 5.45
C VAL A 54 -10.45 4.47 5.31
N VAL A 55 -10.21 5.47 6.17
CA VAL A 55 -10.90 6.76 6.19
C VAL A 55 -9.91 7.92 6.10
N LEU A 56 -10.36 9.09 5.68
CA LEU A 56 -9.56 10.30 5.85
C LEU A 56 -9.48 10.66 7.33
N CYS A 57 -8.35 11.23 7.74
CA CYS A 57 -8.18 11.77 9.08
C CYS A 57 -7.16 12.90 9.09
N ARG A 58 -7.07 13.60 10.20
CA ARG A 58 -6.10 14.67 10.44
C ARG A 58 -5.62 14.66 11.87
N ARG A 59 -4.51 15.35 12.13
CA ARG A 59 -4.06 15.61 13.51
C ARG A 59 -4.89 16.73 14.12
N VAL A 60 -5.29 16.55 15.39
CA VAL A 60 -6.06 17.56 16.14
C VAL A 60 -5.28 18.88 16.30
N GLN A 61 -3.96 18.81 16.42
CA GLN A 61 -3.07 19.98 16.59
C GLN A 61 -2.75 20.70 15.26
N GLY A 62 -3.46 20.38 14.17
CA GLY A 62 -3.18 20.87 12.83
C GLY A 62 -2.23 19.96 12.04
N GLY A 63 -2.34 20.00 10.71
CA GLY A 63 -1.54 19.18 9.81
C GLY A 63 -2.22 18.89 8.48
N GLY A 64 -1.51 18.20 7.59
CA GLY A 64 -2.07 17.70 6.33
C GLY A 64 -3.02 16.52 6.53
N ARG A 65 -3.79 16.20 5.47
CA ARG A 65 -4.66 15.02 5.43
C ARG A 65 -3.84 13.73 5.52
N LEU A 66 -4.35 12.80 6.32
CA LEU A 66 -3.81 11.46 6.54
C LEU A 66 -4.87 10.42 6.12
N ALA A 67 -4.40 9.18 5.92
CA ALA A 67 -5.25 8.01 5.83
C ALA A 67 -5.19 7.23 7.15
N CYS A 68 -6.35 6.95 7.74
CA CYS A 68 -6.48 6.12 8.92
C CYS A 68 -7.04 4.75 8.52
N LYS A 69 -6.21 3.71 8.62
CA LYS A 69 -6.64 2.32 8.50
C LYS A 69 -7.10 1.85 9.88
N ILE A 70 -8.38 1.50 9.99
CA ILE A 70 -9.05 1.10 11.22
C ILE A 70 -9.44 -0.37 11.11
N ARG A 71 -9.11 -1.17 12.11
CA ARG A 71 -9.48 -2.59 12.15
C ARG A 71 -11.00 -2.70 12.27
N ARG A 72 -11.61 -3.56 11.46
CA ARG A 72 -13.03 -3.89 11.59
C ARG A 72 -13.28 -4.71 12.84
N GLY A 73 -14.47 -4.59 13.43
CA GLY A 73 -14.83 -5.39 14.60
C GLY A 73 -14.91 -6.89 14.34
N ASP A 74 -15.19 -7.28 13.09
CA ASP A 74 -15.32 -8.67 12.61
C ASP A 74 -14.05 -9.17 11.91
N ALA A 75 -12.94 -8.42 12.00
CA ALA A 75 -11.67 -8.81 11.41
C ALA A 75 -11.15 -10.12 12.03
N GLN A 76 -10.56 -10.98 11.19
CA GLN A 76 -9.89 -12.20 11.66
C GLN A 76 -8.58 -11.88 12.39
N ARG A 77 -7.95 -10.74 12.06
CA ARG A 77 -6.76 -10.22 12.73
C ARG A 77 -7.14 -9.65 14.11
N SER A 78 -6.32 -9.92 15.13
CA SER A 78 -6.51 -9.42 16.50
C SER A 78 -6.14 -7.94 16.66
N ASP A 79 -5.25 -7.45 15.80
CA ASP A 79 -4.67 -6.11 15.83
C ASP A 79 -3.98 -5.78 14.49
N LEU A 80 -3.56 -4.51 14.34
CA LEU A 80 -2.83 -3.98 13.19
C LEU A 80 -1.33 -3.75 13.47
N LEU A 81 -0.82 -4.21 14.63
CA LEU A 81 0.53 -3.85 15.09
C LEU A 81 1.62 -4.41 14.16
N MET A 82 1.43 -5.65 13.68
CA MET A 82 2.37 -6.27 12.73
C MET A 82 2.40 -5.57 11.39
N GLU A 83 1.26 -5.07 10.91
CA GLU A 83 1.21 -4.29 9.67
C GLU A 83 1.93 -2.95 9.83
N ALA A 84 1.69 -2.24 10.94
CA ALA A 84 2.40 -1.00 11.25
C ALA A 84 3.92 -1.21 11.36
N PHE A 85 4.34 -2.33 11.95
CA PHE A 85 5.73 -2.72 12.04
C PHE A 85 6.35 -2.94 10.65
N PHE A 86 5.70 -3.69 9.76
CA PHE A 86 6.20 -3.89 8.39
C PHE A 86 6.21 -2.60 7.56
N LEU A 87 5.22 -1.74 7.72
CA LEU A 87 5.22 -0.43 7.07
C LEU A 87 6.37 0.46 7.58
N SER A 88 6.66 0.43 8.89
CA SER A 88 7.80 1.14 9.48
C SER A 88 9.14 0.66 8.89
N LEU A 89 9.32 -0.66 8.74
CA LEU A 89 10.49 -1.24 8.09
C LEU A 89 10.60 -0.82 6.62
N ALA A 90 9.49 -0.85 5.87
CA ALA A 90 9.45 -0.39 4.48
C ALA A 90 9.79 1.11 4.35
N ASN A 91 9.29 1.95 5.25
CA ASN A 91 9.62 3.37 5.31
C ASN A 91 11.11 3.61 5.56
N GLY A 92 11.79 2.74 6.31
CA GLY A 92 13.24 2.79 6.52
C GLY A 92 14.05 2.68 5.23
N VAL A 93 13.49 2.10 4.17
CA VAL A 93 14.05 2.04 2.82
C VAL A 93 13.29 2.92 1.81
N SER A 94 12.54 3.92 2.30
CA SER A 94 11.76 4.87 1.50
C SER A 94 10.67 4.23 0.62
N VAL A 95 10.09 3.11 1.08
CA VAL A 95 8.99 2.43 0.40
C VAL A 95 7.68 2.60 1.18
N GLY A 96 6.60 2.83 0.43
CA GLY A 96 5.24 2.96 0.94
C GLY A 96 4.88 4.33 1.51
N PRO A 97 3.62 4.51 1.96
CA PRO A 97 3.18 5.74 2.60
C PRO A 97 3.89 5.95 3.94
N LYS A 98 4.21 7.19 4.30
CA LYS A 98 4.85 7.47 5.59
C LYS A 98 3.91 7.11 6.75
N LEU A 99 4.36 6.26 7.66
CA LEU A 99 3.71 5.96 8.92
C LEU A 99 3.82 7.16 9.86
N PHE A 100 2.70 7.59 10.43
CA PHE A 100 2.67 8.71 11.39
C PHE A 100 2.47 8.23 12.82
N ALA A 101 1.51 7.35 13.04
CA ALA A 101 1.17 6.84 14.36
C ALA A 101 0.38 5.52 14.23
N TYR A 102 0.40 4.69 15.25
CA TYR A 102 -0.41 3.47 15.27
C TYR A 102 -0.74 3.02 16.69
N SER A 103 -1.78 2.21 16.79
CA SER A 103 -2.25 1.53 17.98
C SER A 103 -2.78 0.15 17.57
N LYS A 104 -3.43 -0.56 18.49
CA LYS A 104 -3.97 -1.91 18.24
C LYS A 104 -4.92 -1.95 17.04
N ASP A 105 -5.82 -0.98 16.93
CA ASP A 105 -6.91 -0.97 15.95
C ASP A 105 -6.79 0.17 14.93
N VAL A 106 -5.75 1.01 14.99
CA VAL A 106 -5.59 2.19 14.13
C VAL A 106 -4.16 2.29 13.60
N ILE A 107 -4.00 2.52 12.30
CA ILE A 107 -2.76 2.98 11.66
C ILE A 107 -3.07 4.31 10.98
N ALA A 108 -2.34 5.36 11.34
CA ALA A 108 -2.35 6.64 10.63
C ALA A 108 -1.10 6.75 9.76
N MET A 109 -1.33 6.96 8.46
CA MET A 109 -0.28 7.05 7.45
C MET A 109 -0.56 8.18 6.46
N GLU A 110 0.44 8.49 5.63
CA GLU A 110 0.33 9.47 4.54
C GLU A 110 -0.87 9.15 3.65
N TYR A 111 -1.71 10.16 3.40
CA TYR A 111 -2.75 10.03 2.40
C TYR A 111 -2.14 10.18 1.00
N ILE A 112 -2.22 9.12 0.21
CA ILE A 112 -1.72 9.11 -1.16
C ILE A 112 -2.89 9.32 -2.12
N GLU A 113 -3.00 10.55 -2.63
CA GLU A 113 -3.96 10.91 -3.68
C GLU A 113 -3.38 10.52 -5.06
N GLY A 114 -3.44 9.23 -5.37
CA GLY A 114 -2.87 8.66 -6.60
C GLY A 114 -3.89 7.91 -7.45
N VAL A 115 -3.51 7.65 -8.70
CA VAL A 115 -4.29 6.83 -9.63
C VAL A 115 -3.82 5.37 -9.54
N PRO A 116 -4.71 4.37 -9.43
CA PRO A 116 -4.32 2.96 -9.45
C PRO A 116 -3.44 2.62 -10.67
N LEU A 117 -2.36 1.86 -10.46
CA LEU A 117 -1.34 1.62 -11.48
C LEU A 117 -1.93 1.10 -12.80
N ALA A 118 -2.86 0.14 -12.76
CA ALA A 118 -3.51 -0.37 -13.96
C ALA A 118 -4.28 0.72 -14.76
N ALA A 119 -4.93 1.65 -14.07
CA ALA A 119 -5.64 2.76 -14.72
C ALA A 119 -4.64 3.77 -15.29
N TRP A 120 -3.65 4.17 -14.49
CA TRP A 120 -2.59 5.08 -14.90
C TRP A 120 -1.80 4.56 -16.12
N TRP A 121 -1.50 3.26 -16.13
CA TRP A 121 -0.74 2.62 -17.21
C TRP A 121 -1.43 2.69 -18.58
N ARG A 122 -2.77 2.74 -18.62
CA ARG A 122 -3.50 2.79 -19.90
C ARG A 122 -3.34 4.14 -20.61
N SER A 123 -3.21 5.24 -19.87
CA SER A 123 -3.12 6.59 -20.42
C SER A 123 -1.71 7.17 -20.42
N ALA A 124 -0.77 6.60 -19.67
CA ALA A 124 0.60 7.09 -19.58
C ALA A 124 1.40 6.89 -20.89
N ASP A 125 2.24 7.88 -21.20
CA ASP A 125 3.18 7.81 -22.32
C ASP A 125 4.38 6.88 -22.01
N PRO A 126 5.15 6.45 -23.04
CA PRO A 126 6.26 5.53 -22.86
C PRO A 126 7.35 6.00 -21.88
N LYS A 127 7.62 7.31 -21.82
CA LYS A 127 8.66 7.89 -20.95
C LYS A 127 8.22 7.81 -19.49
N SER A 128 6.98 8.20 -19.19
CA SER A 128 6.38 8.05 -17.87
C SER A 128 6.35 6.58 -17.44
N LYS A 129 5.90 5.67 -18.32
CA LYS A 129 5.89 4.21 -18.04
C LYS A 129 7.27 3.68 -17.67
N SER A 130 8.29 4.13 -18.40
CA SER A 130 9.68 3.73 -18.16
C SER A 130 10.17 4.19 -16.79
N LEU A 131 9.86 5.43 -16.41
CA LEU A 131 10.21 5.98 -15.10
C LEU A 131 9.52 5.21 -13.96
N VAL A 132 8.20 5.03 -14.05
CA VAL A 132 7.41 4.30 -13.04
C VAL A 132 7.86 2.84 -12.92
N LEU A 133 8.10 2.15 -14.04
CA LEU A 133 8.59 0.78 -14.04
C LEU A 133 9.94 0.67 -13.31
N SER A 134 10.89 1.56 -13.63
CA SER A 134 12.22 1.55 -13.02
C SER A 134 12.13 1.79 -11.51
N GLN A 135 11.35 2.80 -11.08
CA GLN A 135 11.16 3.13 -9.67
C GLN A 135 10.45 2.02 -8.91
N LEU A 136 9.45 1.37 -9.50
CA LEU A 136 8.71 0.28 -8.86
C LEU A 136 9.59 -0.96 -8.65
N LEU A 137 10.46 -1.28 -9.63
CA LEU A 137 11.46 -2.35 -9.48
C LEU A 137 12.54 -2.00 -8.44
N ASP A 138 12.95 -0.73 -8.30
CA ASP A 138 13.85 -0.30 -7.23
C ASP A 138 13.22 -0.45 -5.84
N GLN A 139 11.96 -0.02 -5.68
CA GLN A 139 11.23 -0.20 -4.42
C GLN A 139 11.10 -1.69 -4.05
N ALA A 140 10.75 -2.53 -5.03
CA ALA A 140 10.66 -3.97 -4.82
C ALA A 140 12.00 -4.60 -4.44
N PHE A 141 13.10 -4.16 -5.06
CA PHE A 141 14.45 -4.61 -4.74
C PHE A 141 14.86 -4.20 -3.32
N ALA A 142 14.58 -2.95 -2.92
CA ALA A 142 14.89 -2.47 -1.57
C ALA A 142 14.15 -3.27 -0.48
N LEU A 143 12.88 -3.64 -0.72
CA LEU A 143 12.16 -4.55 0.16
C LEU A 143 12.76 -5.96 0.19
N ASP A 144 13.17 -6.48 -0.98
CA ASP A 144 13.84 -7.78 -1.08
C ASP A 144 15.19 -7.80 -0.33
N GLU A 145 15.98 -6.73 -0.36
CA GLU A 145 17.23 -6.59 0.40
C GLU A 145 16.99 -6.55 1.92
N LEU A 146 15.87 -5.96 2.34
CA LEU A 146 15.43 -5.96 3.75
C LEU A 146 14.92 -7.34 4.20
N GLY A 147 14.72 -8.29 3.27
CA GLY A 147 14.07 -9.57 3.55
C GLY A 147 12.58 -9.43 3.84
N LEU A 148 11.95 -8.33 3.41
CA LEU A 148 10.53 -8.03 3.64
C LEU A 148 9.73 -8.34 2.37
N VAL A 149 8.92 -9.40 2.39
CA VAL A 149 8.04 -9.78 1.27
C VAL A 149 6.67 -9.16 1.49
N HIS A 150 6.19 -8.37 0.52
CA HIS A 150 4.87 -7.72 0.59
C HIS A 150 3.69 -8.67 0.43
N GLY A 151 3.80 -9.65 -0.47
CA GLY A 151 2.84 -10.75 -0.64
C GLY A 151 1.70 -10.54 -1.65
N GLU A 152 1.40 -9.30 -2.06
CA GLU A 152 0.25 -8.99 -2.94
C GLU A 152 0.63 -8.16 -4.19
N LEU A 153 1.92 -8.02 -4.48
CA LEU A 153 2.44 -7.16 -5.56
C LEU A 153 2.28 -7.76 -6.97
N SER A 154 1.56 -8.87 -7.12
CA SER A 154 1.32 -9.49 -8.44
C SER A 154 0.09 -8.92 -9.16
N ARG A 155 -0.75 -8.15 -8.45
CA ARG A 155 -2.03 -7.63 -8.96
C ARG A 155 -1.95 -6.15 -9.33
N PRO A 156 -2.15 -5.77 -10.60
CA PRO A 156 -1.87 -4.41 -11.08
C PRO A 156 -2.84 -3.31 -10.61
N GLY A 157 -3.94 -3.65 -9.94
CA GLY A 157 -5.02 -2.71 -9.62
C GLY A 157 -5.18 -2.33 -8.14
N GLU A 158 -4.50 -3.00 -7.21
CA GLU A 158 -4.89 -2.93 -5.79
C GLU A 158 -3.83 -2.24 -4.92
N HIS A 159 -2.57 -2.64 -5.07
CA HIS A 159 -1.52 -2.32 -4.10
C HIS A 159 -0.46 -1.33 -4.61
N VAL A 160 -0.67 -0.74 -5.78
CA VAL A 160 0.21 0.32 -6.31
C VAL A 160 -0.64 1.44 -6.89
N VAL A 161 -0.39 2.65 -6.41
CA VAL A 161 -0.93 3.89 -6.99
C VAL A 161 0.20 4.75 -7.52
N VAL A 162 -0.10 5.65 -8.45
CA VAL A 162 0.86 6.57 -9.04
C VAL A 162 0.42 8.01 -8.82
N VAL A 163 1.33 8.83 -8.31
CA VAL A 163 1.17 10.28 -8.16
C VAL A 163 2.10 10.97 -9.16
N GLY A 164 1.54 11.51 -10.25
CA GLY A 164 2.35 11.96 -11.39
C GLY A 164 3.07 10.77 -12.03
N ASP A 165 4.40 10.71 -11.89
CA ASP A 165 5.26 9.60 -12.32
C ASP A 165 5.94 8.87 -11.13
N LYS A 166 5.37 8.97 -9.93
CA LYS A 166 5.90 8.35 -8.71
C LYS A 166 4.98 7.20 -8.26
N PRO A 167 5.40 5.91 -8.39
CA PRO A 167 4.64 4.80 -7.83
C PRO A 167 4.79 4.76 -6.31
N VAL A 168 3.72 4.39 -5.63
CA VAL A 168 3.69 4.15 -4.19
C VAL A 168 3.04 2.79 -3.95
N ILE A 169 3.79 1.89 -3.32
CA ILE A 169 3.30 0.60 -2.86
C ILE A 169 2.44 0.81 -1.60
N LEU A 170 1.22 0.28 -1.60
CA LEU A 170 0.26 0.41 -0.50
C LEU A 170 -0.01 -0.94 0.15
N ASP A 171 -0.49 -0.89 1.39
CA ASP A 171 -1.06 -2.02 2.13
C ASP A 171 -0.09 -3.17 2.44
N PHE A 172 0.54 -3.11 3.61
CA PHE A 172 1.50 -4.10 4.10
C PHE A 172 0.85 -5.20 4.96
N GLU A 173 -0.48 -5.38 4.86
CA GLU A 173 -1.21 -6.34 5.69
C GLU A 173 -0.77 -7.80 5.47
N SER A 174 -0.44 -8.16 4.22
CA SER A 174 0.07 -9.49 3.84
C SER A 174 1.59 -9.63 3.97
N ALA A 175 2.27 -8.57 4.43
CA ALA A 175 3.72 -8.55 4.48
C ALA A 175 4.26 -9.53 5.53
N ARG A 176 5.48 -10.01 5.29
CA ARG A 176 6.18 -10.97 6.17
C ARG A 176 7.66 -11.00 5.86
N PHE A 177 8.45 -11.49 6.80
CA PHE A 177 9.84 -11.84 6.51
C PHE A 177 9.93 -13.05 5.57
N GLY A 178 10.86 -13.02 4.62
CA GLY A 178 11.07 -14.11 3.68
C GLY A 178 12.12 -13.82 2.62
N ALA A 179 12.34 -14.81 1.76
CA ALA A 179 13.25 -14.67 0.62
C ALA A 179 12.69 -13.71 -0.45
N ALA A 180 13.59 -13.13 -1.24
CA ALA A 180 13.28 -12.16 -2.28
C ALA A 180 12.19 -12.62 -3.26
N ARG A 181 11.07 -11.90 -3.25
CA ARG A 181 9.86 -12.23 -4.01
C ARG A 181 9.16 -11.00 -4.57
N ASN A 182 9.55 -9.78 -4.19
CA ASN A 182 8.87 -8.58 -4.63
C ASN A 182 9.19 -8.25 -6.09
N VAL A 183 10.47 -8.30 -6.50
CA VAL A 183 10.85 -8.07 -7.91
C VAL A 183 10.13 -9.06 -8.85
N PRO A 184 10.10 -10.38 -8.59
CA PRO A 184 9.28 -11.30 -9.37
C PRO A 184 7.78 -11.03 -9.36
N GLN A 185 7.22 -10.56 -8.23
CA GLN A 185 5.80 -10.20 -8.17
C GLN A 185 5.50 -8.99 -9.05
N ILE A 186 6.30 -7.93 -8.98
CA ILE A 186 6.19 -6.76 -9.87
C ILE A 186 6.36 -7.17 -11.33
N ALA A 187 7.32 -8.03 -11.65
CA ALA A 187 7.49 -8.51 -13.01
C ALA A 187 6.24 -9.28 -13.51
N ASN A 188 5.62 -10.10 -12.67
CA ASN A 188 4.35 -10.76 -12.99
C ASN A 188 3.19 -9.78 -13.14
N MET A 189 3.13 -8.74 -12.31
CA MET A 189 2.15 -7.65 -12.46
C MET A 189 2.31 -6.93 -13.80
N LEU A 190 3.55 -6.60 -14.19
CA LEU A 190 3.87 -5.98 -15.47
C LEU A 190 3.48 -6.86 -16.67
N ARG A 191 3.49 -8.19 -16.51
CA ARG A 191 2.95 -9.12 -17.52
C ARG A 191 1.46 -8.87 -17.79
N ALA A 192 0.67 -8.68 -16.74
CA ALA A 192 -0.75 -8.37 -16.87
C ALA A 192 -0.98 -6.99 -17.52
N LEU A 193 0.03 -6.12 -17.53
CA LEU A 193 0.03 -4.81 -18.19
C LEU A 193 0.60 -4.85 -19.62
N GLY A 194 0.84 -6.04 -20.18
CA GLY A 194 1.25 -6.25 -21.57
C GLY A 194 2.75 -6.38 -21.80
N LEU A 195 3.58 -6.38 -20.76
CA LEU A 195 5.01 -6.64 -20.90
C LEU A 195 5.34 -8.13 -20.87
N SER A 196 6.52 -8.49 -21.36
CA SER A 196 7.05 -9.85 -21.35
C SER A 196 8.23 -9.95 -20.38
N PRO A 197 8.03 -10.46 -19.15
CA PRO A 197 9.10 -10.56 -18.18
C PRO A 197 10.19 -11.58 -18.56
N PRO A 198 11.48 -11.27 -18.36
CA PRO A 198 12.59 -12.17 -18.67
C PRO A 198 12.68 -13.31 -17.66
N LEU A 199 11.99 -14.43 -17.94
CA LEU A 199 11.82 -15.54 -17.00
C LEU A 199 13.14 -16.11 -16.47
N ASP A 200 14.17 -16.21 -17.30
CA ASP A 200 15.47 -16.76 -16.87
C ASP A 200 16.22 -15.82 -15.93
N LEU A 201 16.16 -14.51 -16.16
CA LEU A 201 16.70 -13.52 -15.23
C LEU A 201 15.94 -13.52 -13.90
N LEU A 202 14.61 -13.68 -13.94
CA LEU A 202 13.79 -13.78 -12.73
C LEU A 202 14.07 -15.07 -11.94
N ARG A 203 14.35 -16.19 -12.61
CA ARG A 203 14.77 -17.43 -11.97
C ARG A 203 16.13 -17.25 -11.29
N ALA A 204 17.11 -16.69 -12.00
CA ALA A 204 18.42 -16.38 -11.42
C ALA A 204 18.31 -15.43 -10.22
N TYR A 205 17.49 -14.38 -10.33
CA TYR A 205 17.24 -13.42 -9.26
C TYR A 205 16.64 -14.09 -8.01
N LYS A 206 15.67 -15.01 -8.16
CA LYS A 206 15.11 -15.75 -7.02
C LYS A 206 16.15 -16.59 -6.27
N SER A 207 17.15 -17.12 -6.98
CA SER A 207 18.21 -17.93 -6.38
C SER A 207 19.28 -17.09 -5.67
N ALA A 208 19.70 -15.99 -6.30
CA ALA A 208 20.73 -15.11 -5.77
C ALA A 208 20.44 -13.64 -6.17
N PRO A 209 19.58 -12.93 -5.41
CA PRO A 209 19.26 -11.53 -5.69
C PRO A 209 20.52 -10.67 -5.75
N SER A 210 20.62 -9.82 -6.77
CA SER A 210 21.72 -8.86 -6.87
C SER A 210 21.30 -7.63 -7.67
N ARG A 211 21.98 -6.51 -7.42
CA ARG A 211 21.77 -5.27 -8.18
C ARG A 211 22.00 -5.47 -9.67
N GLN A 212 23.01 -6.24 -10.05
CA GLN A 212 23.30 -6.52 -11.46
C GLN A 212 22.14 -7.26 -12.15
N LEU A 213 21.53 -8.25 -11.48
CA LEU A 213 20.37 -8.95 -12.02
C LEU A 213 19.15 -8.03 -12.13
N LEU A 214 18.91 -7.16 -11.15
CA LEU A 214 17.87 -6.14 -11.21
C LEU A 214 18.04 -5.25 -12.46
N GLU A 215 19.24 -4.72 -12.69
CA GLU A 215 19.51 -3.85 -13.84
C GLU A 215 19.35 -4.57 -15.18
N ASN A 216 19.65 -5.87 -15.24
CA ASN A 216 19.40 -6.68 -16.43
C ASN A 216 17.88 -6.90 -16.66
N ILE A 217 17.12 -7.16 -15.60
CA ILE A 217 15.65 -7.28 -15.65
C ILE A 217 15.04 -5.96 -16.13
N LYS A 218 15.47 -4.82 -15.56
CA LYS A 218 15.04 -3.49 -15.96
C LYS A 218 15.29 -3.23 -17.44
N ARG A 219 16.54 -3.42 -17.92
CA ARG A 219 16.89 -3.23 -19.33
C ARG A 219 16.00 -4.06 -20.27
N SER A 220 15.77 -5.32 -19.92
CA SER A 220 14.90 -6.20 -20.71
C SER A 220 13.44 -5.73 -20.79
N LEU A 221 12.90 -5.18 -19.70
CA LEU A 221 11.53 -4.67 -19.66
C LEU A 221 11.39 -3.29 -20.31
N LEU A 222 12.35 -2.38 -20.06
CA LEU A 222 12.32 -1.02 -20.59
C LEU A 222 12.43 -0.99 -22.12
N SER A 223 13.24 -1.86 -22.72
CA SER A 223 13.36 -1.97 -24.20
C SER A 223 12.08 -2.42 -24.93
N GLN A 224 11.02 -2.78 -24.19
CA GLN A 224 9.70 -3.11 -24.74
C GLN A 224 8.77 -1.90 -24.81
N LEU A 225 9.07 -0.83 -24.05
CA LEU A 225 8.34 0.43 -24.06
C LEU A 225 8.85 1.41 -25.12
N GLU A 226 10.07 1.19 -25.62
CA GLU A 226 10.71 1.99 -26.68
C GLU A 226 10.27 1.59 -28.10
N ARG A 227 9.41 0.57 -28.23
CA ARG A 227 8.90 0.03 -29.49
C ARG A 227 7.49 0.52 -29.76
#